data_AF-A0A067P1V1-F1
#
_entry.id   AF-A0A067P1V1-F1
#
_cell.length_a   1.000
_cell.length_b   1.000
_cell.length_c   1.000
_cell.angle_alpha   90.00
_cell.angle_beta   90.00
_cell.angle_gamma   90.00
#
_symmetry.space_group_name_H-M   'P 1'
#
loop_
_entity.id
_entity.type
_entity.pdbx_description
1 polymer ?
#
loop_
_entity_poly.entity_id
_entity_poly.type
_entity_poly.pdbx_seq_one_letter_code
_entity_poly.pdbx_strand_id
1 'polypeptide(L)'
;MVTVPLLHVARKGVVGDAAKNAYHSNPKNTVFDAKRLIGRKMDDPDIKRDMKHWPFKVCEKLGKPVITVKYHGADKDFTPEEISAMVLTKMKETAEAYLGEKATHAVVTVPASTKDAGTIAGLQVLRIINEPTAAAIAYGLNKKTGESQIIVYNLGGGTFDVSLLSIDDSVFEVLATDGDTHLGGEDFNNRIIEHFTKQYKKKTGTDISGNLRAMGKLKREVDKAKRTLSLQQSVRIEIESFKDGNDFSKTITHAKFEELNMDLFISDNDNYDNKHGTPSASLNLMPPASSSLNSINSDTDDGLVTPGIGPG
;
A
#
# COMPACT_ATOMS: atom_id res chain seq x y z
N MET A 1 -2.56 6.43 9.10
CA MET A 1 -1.26 6.05 8.49
C MET A 1 -1.50 5.91 7.00
N VAL A 2 -0.84 6.70 6.15
CA VAL A 2 -1.15 6.76 4.71
C VAL A 2 -0.45 5.59 4.01
N THR A 3 -1.18 4.50 3.82
CA THR A 3 -0.67 3.28 3.18
C THR A 3 -0.81 3.39 1.65
N VAL A 4 0.33 3.29 0.95
CA VAL A 4 0.55 3.21 -0.51
C VAL A 4 -0.42 4.02 -1.39
N PRO A 5 -0.08 5.27 -1.71
CA PRO A 5 -0.90 6.09 -2.58
C PRO A 5 -0.59 5.83 -4.07
N LEU A 6 -1.64 5.50 -4.81
CA LEU A 6 -1.62 5.43 -6.28
C LEU A 6 -1.72 6.83 -6.89
N LEU A 7 -0.95 7.07 -7.94
CA LEU A 7 -0.93 8.28 -8.75
C LEU A 7 -1.34 7.97 -10.19
N HIS A 8 -2.21 8.77 -10.79
CA HIS A 8 -2.58 8.67 -12.20
C HIS A 8 -2.20 9.94 -12.92
N VAL A 9 -1.19 9.85 -13.76
CA VAL A 9 -0.69 11.00 -14.49
C VAL A 9 -1.41 11.07 -15.83
N ALA A 10 -2.58 11.71 -15.89
CA ALA A 10 -3.27 12.00 -17.15
C ALA A 10 -3.90 13.39 -17.17
N ARG A 11 -3.52 14.22 -18.17
CA ARG A 11 -4.05 15.57 -18.57
C ARG A 11 -4.25 16.65 -17.50
N LYS A 12 -4.67 16.34 -16.29
CA LYS A 12 -4.53 17.09 -15.03
C LYS A 12 -4.17 16.01 -14.02
N GLY A 13 -2.94 15.97 -13.48
CA GLY A 13 -2.52 14.87 -12.61
C GLY A 13 -3.60 14.53 -11.58
N VAL A 14 -4.05 13.27 -11.56
CA VAL A 14 -5.08 12.77 -10.66
C VAL A 14 -4.39 11.90 -9.62
N VAL A 15 -4.74 12.05 -8.35
CA VAL A 15 -4.09 11.35 -7.23
C VAL A 15 -5.16 10.65 -6.38
N GLY A 16 -4.84 9.50 -5.77
CA GLY A 16 -5.73 8.81 -4.84
C GLY A 16 -6.77 7.91 -5.54
N ASP A 17 -8.01 7.88 -5.05
CA ASP A 17 -9.01 6.92 -5.53
C ASP A 17 -9.38 7.12 -7.00
N ALA A 18 -9.43 8.37 -7.46
CA ALA A 18 -9.67 8.66 -8.87
C ALA A 18 -8.55 8.09 -9.76
N ALA A 19 -7.31 8.12 -9.29
CA ALA A 19 -6.19 7.49 -9.98
C ALA A 19 -6.30 5.96 -10.00
N LYS A 20 -6.59 5.37 -8.84
CA LYS A 20 -6.78 3.93 -8.66
C LYS A 20 -7.90 3.39 -9.56
N ASN A 21 -9.03 4.11 -9.64
CA ASN A 21 -10.18 3.72 -10.44
C ASN A 21 -9.91 3.78 -11.95
N ALA A 22 -9.09 4.74 -12.38
CA ALA A 22 -8.69 4.91 -13.78
C ALA A 22 -7.55 3.97 -14.23
N TYR A 23 -6.98 3.16 -13.33
CA TYR A 23 -5.87 2.25 -13.64
C TYR A 23 -6.13 1.38 -14.88
N HIS A 24 -7.30 0.75 -14.94
CA HIS A 24 -7.64 -0.18 -16.01
C HIS A 24 -7.75 0.48 -17.40
N SER A 25 -8.04 1.78 -17.47
CA SER A 25 -8.16 2.51 -18.75
C SER A 25 -6.85 3.16 -19.19
N ASN A 26 -5.91 3.39 -18.27
CA ASN A 26 -4.62 4.03 -18.55
C ASN A 26 -3.46 3.44 -17.72
N PRO A 27 -3.18 2.14 -17.82
CA PRO A 27 -2.26 1.46 -16.91
C PRO A 27 -0.82 1.96 -17.03
N LYS A 28 -0.35 2.28 -18.24
CA LYS A 28 1.03 2.74 -18.49
C LYS A 28 1.36 4.11 -17.88
N ASN A 29 0.34 4.90 -17.53
CA ASN A 29 0.49 6.24 -16.98
C ASN A 29 -0.11 6.35 -15.57
N THR A 30 -0.44 5.22 -14.96
CA THR A 30 -0.88 5.13 -13.56
C THR A 30 0.24 4.51 -12.75
N VAL A 31 0.89 5.33 -11.94
CA VAL A 31 2.06 5.01 -11.12
C VAL A 31 1.60 4.60 -9.72
N PHE A 32 2.19 3.56 -9.17
CA PHE A 32 1.97 3.10 -7.81
C PHE A 32 3.27 2.46 -7.29
N ASP A 33 3.31 2.11 -6.01
CA ASP A 33 4.50 1.53 -5.35
C ASP A 33 5.78 2.37 -5.48
N ALA A 34 5.66 3.67 -5.72
CA ALA A 34 6.82 4.56 -5.84
C ALA A 34 7.73 4.50 -4.59
N LYS A 35 7.16 4.22 -3.40
CA LYS A 35 7.90 4.00 -2.15
C LYS A 35 8.98 2.92 -2.29
N ARG A 36 8.76 1.88 -3.10
CA ARG A 36 9.73 0.81 -3.35
C ARG A 36 10.95 1.27 -4.16
N LEU A 37 10.82 2.36 -4.94
CA LEU A 37 11.89 2.93 -5.75
C LEU A 37 12.75 3.97 -5.03
N ILE A 38 12.22 4.60 -3.98
CA ILE A 38 12.88 5.74 -3.34
C ILE A 38 14.22 5.29 -2.72
N GLY A 39 15.30 6.02 -3.02
CA GLY A 39 16.63 5.76 -2.46
C GLY A 39 17.33 4.50 -3.01
N ARG A 40 16.72 3.81 -3.98
CA ARG A 40 17.28 2.60 -4.62
C ARG A 40 18.01 2.93 -5.91
N LYS A 41 18.82 1.98 -6.38
CA LYS A 41 19.49 2.02 -7.68
C LYS A 41 18.73 1.14 -8.68
N MET A 42 18.91 1.41 -9.97
CA MET A 42 18.25 0.64 -11.03
C MET A 42 18.68 -0.83 -11.09
N ASP A 43 19.91 -1.12 -10.65
CA ASP A 43 20.49 -2.45 -10.67
C ASP A 43 20.11 -3.33 -9.48
N ASP A 44 19.42 -2.78 -8.48
CA ASP A 44 18.91 -3.49 -7.30
C ASP A 44 18.02 -4.69 -7.74
N PRO A 45 18.34 -5.92 -7.29
CA PRO A 45 17.58 -7.11 -7.64
C PRO A 45 16.08 -7.01 -7.33
N ASP A 46 15.71 -6.34 -6.25
CA ASP A 46 14.30 -6.19 -5.86
C ASP A 46 13.57 -5.26 -6.82
N ILE A 47 14.21 -4.17 -7.26
CA ILE A 47 13.64 -3.28 -8.29
C ILE A 47 13.43 -4.04 -9.60
N LYS A 48 14.38 -4.89 -10.01
CA LYS A 48 14.24 -5.71 -11.21
C LYS A 48 13.11 -6.74 -11.09
N ARG A 49 12.83 -7.23 -9.89
CA ARG A 49 11.69 -8.12 -9.62
C ARG A 49 10.38 -7.34 -9.75
N ASP A 50 10.27 -6.21 -9.07
CA ASP A 50 9.04 -5.42 -9.01
C ASP A 50 8.66 -4.81 -10.36
N MET A 51 9.66 -4.40 -11.17
CA MET A 51 9.45 -3.91 -12.54
C MET A 51 8.73 -4.89 -13.46
N LYS A 52 8.75 -6.21 -13.18
CA LYS A 52 8.00 -7.21 -13.95
C LYS A 52 6.48 -7.10 -13.75
N HIS A 53 6.07 -6.47 -12.65
CA HIS A 53 4.66 -6.33 -12.26
C HIS A 53 4.11 -4.93 -12.53
N TRP A 54 4.97 -3.96 -12.84
CA TRP A 54 4.54 -2.60 -13.16
C TRP A 54 4.22 -2.40 -14.65
N PRO A 55 3.09 -1.78 -14.98
CA PRO A 55 2.75 -1.46 -16.36
C PRO A 55 3.36 -0.14 -16.86
N PHE A 56 3.85 0.71 -15.95
CA PHE A 56 4.53 1.96 -16.27
C PHE A 56 6.02 1.73 -16.47
N LYS A 57 6.66 2.63 -17.23
CA LYS A 57 8.08 2.49 -17.58
C LYS A 57 8.94 3.06 -16.46
N VAL A 58 9.94 2.30 -16.04
CA VAL A 58 11.03 2.78 -15.18
C VAL A 58 12.32 2.75 -16.00
N CYS A 59 13.04 3.87 -16.03
CA CYS A 59 14.32 4.04 -16.71
C CYS A 59 15.40 4.47 -15.72
N GLU A 60 16.66 4.34 -16.11
CA GLU A 60 17.76 4.93 -15.36
C GLU A 60 18.10 6.33 -15.89
N LYS A 61 18.24 7.31 -15.00
CA LYS A 61 18.83 8.62 -15.29
C LYS A 61 19.76 9.02 -14.16
N LEU A 62 20.98 9.41 -14.52
CA LEU A 62 22.00 9.85 -13.56
C LEU A 62 22.22 8.83 -12.42
N GLY A 63 22.17 7.52 -12.72
CA GLY A 63 22.35 6.45 -11.75
C GLY A 63 21.15 6.17 -10.84
N LYS A 64 19.99 6.79 -11.10
CA LYS A 64 18.76 6.64 -10.29
C LYS A 64 17.58 6.16 -11.15
N PRO A 65 16.65 5.37 -10.57
CA PRO A 65 15.42 5.03 -11.26
C PRO A 65 14.51 6.27 -11.40
N VAL A 66 13.94 6.45 -12.59
CA VAL A 66 12.94 7.47 -12.90
C VAL A 66 11.75 6.82 -13.60
N ILE A 67 10.56 7.35 -13.35
CA ILE A 67 9.30 6.84 -13.88
C ILE A 67 8.91 7.69 -15.08
N THR A 68 8.80 7.07 -16.25
CA THR A 68 8.42 7.74 -17.51
C THR A 68 6.95 7.52 -17.79
N VAL A 69 6.18 8.60 -17.92
CA VAL A 69 4.75 8.58 -18.26
C VAL A 69 4.42 9.61 -19.33
N LYS A 70 3.32 9.41 -20.07
CA LYS A 70 2.77 10.40 -20.99
C LYS A 70 1.98 11.46 -20.23
N TYR A 71 2.54 12.64 -20.11
CA TYR A 71 1.91 13.81 -19.51
C TYR A 71 1.67 14.88 -20.59
N HIS A 72 0.42 15.33 -20.76
CA HIS A 72 0.01 16.26 -21.83
C HIS A 72 0.43 15.83 -23.24
N GLY A 73 0.47 14.52 -23.51
CA GLY A 73 0.83 13.97 -24.81
C GLY A 73 2.34 13.85 -25.07
N ALA A 74 3.19 14.33 -24.15
CA ALA A 74 4.63 14.16 -24.20
C ALA A 74 5.12 13.19 -23.10
N ASP A 75 6.22 12.51 -23.37
CA ASP A 75 6.89 11.72 -22.33
C ASP A 75 7.49 12.69 -21.30
N LYS A 76 7.22 12.42 -20.03
CA LYS A 76 7.77 13.14 -18.89
C LYS A 76 8.31 12.14 -17.88
N ASP A 77 9.51 12.42 -17.42
CA ASP A 77 10.14 11.66 -16.36
C ASP A 77 9.87 12.30 -15.01
N PHE A 78 9.58 11.46 -14.03
CA PHE A 78 9.41 11.84 -12.64
C PHE A 78 10.32 10.97 -11.78
N THR A 79 10.98 11.61 -10.84
CA THR A 79 11.65 10.92 -9.73
C THR A 79 10.62 10.29 -8.79
N PRO A 80 10.96 9.19 -8.08
CA PRO A 80 10.10 8.65 -7.03
C PRO A 80 9.67 9.71 -6.00
N GLU A 81 10.56 10.64 -5.66
CA GLU A 81 10.31 11.74 -4.74
C GLU A 81 9.25 12.73 -5.27
N GLU A 82 9.26 13.06 -6.57
CA GLU A 82 8.22 13.90 -7.19
C GLU A 82 6.86 13.19 -7.19
N ILE A 83 6.83 11.87 -7.42
CA ILE A 83 5.59 11.08 -7.35
C ILE A 83 5.04 11.09 -5.92
N SER A 84 5.90 10.88 -4.92
CA SER A 84 5.52 10.98 -3.51
C SER A 84 5.10 12.41 -3.12
N ALA A 85 5.68 13.44 -3.72
CA ALA A 85 5.27 14.81 -3.48
C ALA A 85 3.83 15.08 -3.96
N MET A 86 3.43 14.55 -5.12
CA MET A 86 2.04 14.69 -5.61
C MET A 86 1.03 14.06 -4.65
N VAL A 87 1.41 12.95 -4.01
CA VAL A 87 0.63 12.33 -2.95
C VAL A 87 0.53 13.24 -1.74
N LEU A 88 1.68 13.74 -1.25
CA LEU A 88 1.70 14.62 -0.08
C LEU A 88 0.91 15.90 -0.34
N THR A 89 0.94 16.44 -1.55
CA THR A 89 0.07 17.55 -1.98
C THR A 89 -1.39 17.15 -1.87
N LYS A 90 -1.80 15.96 -2.31
CA LYS A 90 -3.18 15.51 -2.15
C LYS A 90 -3.60 15.38 -0.68
N MET A 91 -2.72 14.85 0.18
CA MET A 91 -2.97 14.75 1.62
C MET A 91 -3.07 16.13 2.27
N LYS A 92 -2.22 17.07 1.85
CA LYS A 92 -2.28 18.48 2.25
C LYS A 92 -3.63 19.08 1.85
N GLU A 93 -4.05 18.98 0.59
CA GLU A 93 -5.35 19.47 0.11
C GLU A 93 -6.52 18.90 0.91
N THR A 94 -6.48 17.59 1.23
CA THR A 94 -7.50 16.96 2.08
C THR A 94 -7.53 17.57 3.48
N ALA A 95 -6.37 17.80 4.10
CA ALA A 95 -6.29 18.42 5.41
C ALA A 95 -6.76 19.90 5.38
N GLU A 96 -6.37 20.66 4.34
CA GLU A 96 -6.80 22.05 4.15
C GLU A 96 -8.31 22.15 3.96
N ALA A 97 -8.91 21.24 3.20
CA ALA A 97 -10.36 21.17 3.03
C ALA A 97 -11.10 20.89 4.34
N TYR A 98 -10.52 20.05 5.21
CA TYR A 98 -11.08 19.75 6.53
C TYR A 98 -10.92 20.91 7.51
N LEU A 99 -9.74 21.54 7.55
CA LEU A 99 -9.41 22.62 8.49
C LEU A 99 -9.99 23.99 8.07
N GLY A 100 -10.23 24.20 6.78
CA GLY A 100 -10.63 25.50 6.23
C GLY A 100 -9.49 26.53 6.13
N GLU A 101 -8.24 26.11 6.38
CA GLU A 101 -7.04 26.95 6.33
C GLU A 101 -5.85 26.22 5.69
N LYS A 102 -4.77 26.96 5.42
CA LYS A 102 -3.57 26.42 4.76
C LYS A 102 -2.72 25.58 5.71
N ALA A 103 -2.40 24.36 5.30
CA ALA A 103 -1.47 23.49 5.99
C ALA A 103 -0.05 23.72 5.47
N THR A 104 0.81 24.30 6.32
CA THR A 104 2.18 24.70 5.94
C THR A 104 3.26 23.81 6.55
N HIS A 105 2.94 23.06 7.60
CA HIS A 105 3.87 22.24 8.36
C HIS A 105 3.36 20.80 8.45
N ALA A 106 4.28 19.84 8.47
CA ALA A 106 3.92 18.42 8.62
C ALA A 106 5.00 17.64 9.38
N VAL A 107 4.55 16.57 10.04
CA VAL A 107 5.39 15.45 10.45
C VAL A 107 5.11 14.32 9.47
N VAL A 108 6.17 13.72 8.90
CA VAL A 108 6.03 12.70 7.86
C VAL A 108 6.69 11.41 8.32
N THR A 109 5.99 10.28 8.13
CA THR A 109 6.54 8.95 8.40
C THR A 109 7.42 8.47 7.23
N VAL A 110 8.50 7.75 7.54
CA VAL A 110 9.64 7.57 6.62
C VAL A 110 9.97 6.14 6.23
N PRO A 111 10.76 5.97 5.14
CA PRO A 111 12.23 6.23 5.07
C PRO A 111 12.69 7.66 4.68
N ALA A 112 13.92 8.05 5.10
CA ALA A 112 14.39 9.45 5.28
C ALA A 112 14.35 10.35 4.02
N SER A 113 14.33 9.73 2.84
CA SER A 113 14.20 10.34 1.52
C SER A 113 12.85 11.04 1.26
N THR A 114 11.87 10.90 2.15
CA THR A 114 10.56 11.58 2.05
C THR A 114 10.62 13.08 2.38
N LYS A 115 11.73 13.60 2.93
CA LYS A 115 11.87 15.04 3.25
C LYS A 115 11.81 15.93 2.01
N ASP A 116 12.44 15.49 0.92
CA ASP A 116 12.44 16.22 -0.35
C ASP A 116 11.03 16.26 -0.95
N ALA A 117 10.32 15.12 -0.90
CA ALA A 117 8.92 15.05 -1.33
C ALA A 117 8.01 16.01 -0.55
N GLY A 118 8.20 16.14 0.76
CA GLY A 118 7.48 17.12 1.58
C GLY A 118 7.76 18.56 1.18
N THR A 119 9.02 18.87 0.87
CA THR A 119 9.44 20.20 0.42
C THR A 119 8.84 20.53 -0.95
N ILE A 120 8.87 19.60 -1.90
CA ILE A 120 8.24 19.73 -3.23
C ILE A 120 6.72 19.92 -3.10
N ALA A 121 6.08 19.29 -2.12
CA ALA A 121 4.65 19.45 -1.82
C ALA A 121 4.30 20.80 -1.14
N GLY A 122 5.30 21.64 -0.84
CA GLY A 122 5.10 22.91 -0.15
C GLY A 122 4.74 22.75 1.33
N LEU A 123 5.35 21.76 1.99
CA LEU A 123 5.26 21.51 3.43
C LEU A 123 6.63 21.71 4.07
N GLN A 124 6.67 22.46 5.17
CA GLN A 124 7.80 22.46 6.08
C GLN A 124 7.76 21.19 6.93
N VAL A 125 8.64 20.24 6.60
CA VAL A 125 8.76 18.97 7.33
C VAL A 125 9.45 19.23 8.67
N LEU A 126 8.66 19.33 9.73
CA LEU A 126 9.11 19.61 11.10
C LEU A 126 9.95 18.47 11.67
N ARG A 127 9.48 17.24 11.43
CA ARG A 127 10.12 16.03 11.91
C ARG A 127 9.80 14.89 10.97
N ILE A 128 10.79 14.02 10.86
CA ILE A 128 10.68 12.71 10.28
C ILE A 128 10.58 11.72 11.44
N ILE A 129 9.56 10.86 11.45
CA ILE A 129 9.39 9.83 12.49
C ILE A 129 9.24 8.45 11.87
N ASN A 130 9.80 7.42 12.51
CA ASN A 130 9.65 6.05 12.04
C ASN A 130 8.17 5.61 12.18
N GLU A 131 7.68 4.84 11.20
CA GLU A 131 6.34 4.23 11.26
C GLU A 131 6.08 3.48 12.57
N PRO A 132 6.98 2.60 13.08
CA PRO A 132 6.75 1.92 14.36
C PRO A 132 6.66 2.86 15.56
N THR A 133 7.47 3.93 15.59
CA THR A 133 7.38 4.94 16.66
C THR A 133 6.06 5.72 16.59
N ALA A 134 5.59 6.05 15.38
CA ALA A 134 4.29 6.70 15.20
C ALA A 134 3.14 5.81 15.70
N ALA A 135 3.18 4.52 15.39
CA ALA A 135 2.22 3.53 15.89
C ALA A 135 2.29 3.37 17.42
N ALA A 136 3.50 3.33 17.99
CA ALA A 136 3.73 3.27 19.43
C ALA A 136 3.19 4.50 20.16
N ILE A 137 3.40 5.71 19.62
CA ILE A 137 2.84 6.95 20.16
C ILE A 137 1.31 6.86 20.16
N ALA A 138 0.70 6.43 19.05
CA ALA A 138 -0.75 6.27 18.95
C ALA A 138 -1.30 5.25 19.98
N TYR A 139 -0.55 4.17 20.25
CA TYR A 139 -0.91 3.16 21.25
C TYR A 139 -0.69 3.64 22.70
N GLY A 140 0.42 4.33 22.96
CA GLY A 140 0.89 4.71 24.30
C GLY A 140 0.35 6.04 24.82
N LEU A 141 -0.24 6.89 23.97
CA LEU A 141 -0.71 8.25 24.27
C LEU A 141 -1.60 8.38 25.52
N ASN A 142 -2.29 7.30 25.94
CA ASN A 142 -3.16 7.28 27.13
C ASN A 142 -2.79 6.20 28.16
N LYS A 143 -1.69 5.46 27.99
CA LYS A 143 -1.31 4.37 28.90
C LYS A 143 -0.32 4.86 29.95
N LYS A 144 -0.79 5.01 31.18
CA LYS A 144 0.03 5.32 32.37
C LYS A 144 0.44 4.04 33.08
N THR A 145 1.29 3.25 32.45
CA THR A 145 1.94 2.11 33.09
C THR A 145 3.44 2.28 32.92
N GLY A 146 4.23 1.87 33.92
CA GLY A 146 5.69 1.99 33.89
C GLY A 146 6.35 1.24 32.72
N GLU A 147 7.66 1.10 32.77
CA GLU A 147 8.46 0.52 31.68
C GLU A 147 7.79 -0.74 31.08
N SER A 148 7.53 -0.69 29.77
CA SER A 148 6.89 -1.77 29.04
C SER A 148 7.51 -1.95 27.67
N GLN A 149 7.57 -3.20 27.23
CA GLN A 149 8.03 -3.54 25.89
C GLN A 149 6.84 -3.84 25.00
N ILE A 150 6.85 -3.28 23.79
CA ILE A 150 5.83 -3.52 22.78
C ILE A 150 6.47 -4.00 21.48
N ILE A 151 5.74 -4.85 20.76
CA ILE A 151 6.07 -5.22 19.39
C ILE A 151 5.08 -4.51 18.47
N VAL A 152 5.61 -3.74 17.53
CA VAL A 152 4.84 -3.19 16.41
C VAL A 152 5.04 -4.11 15.22
N TYR A 153 3.96 -4.76 14.79
CA TYR A 153 3.90 -5.55 13.57
C TYR A 153 3.19 -4.73 12.48
N ASN A 154 3.92 -4.30 11.46
CA ASN A 154 3.44 -3.41 10.41
C ASN A 154 3.54 -4.09 9.04
N LEU A 155 2.48 -4.78 8.62
CA LEU A 155 2.36 -5.37 7.29
C LEU A 155 1.50 -4.47 6.39
N GLY A 156 2.16 -3.65 5.59
CA GLY A 156 1.55 -2.66 4.73
C GLY A 156 1.16 -3.17 3.35
N GLY A 157 0.86 -2.23 2.45
CA GLY A 157 0.56 -2.54 1.04
C GLY A 157 1.78 -3.05 0.26
N GLY A 158 3.00 -2.74 0.70
CA GLY A 158 4.20 -3.21 0.01
C GLY A 158 5.50 -3.12 0.80
N THR A 159 5.41 -2.93 2.12
CA THR A 159 6.53 -3.09 3.05
C THR A 159 6.02 -3.85 4.27
N PHE A 160 6.90 -4.64 4.87
CA PHE A 160 6.70 -5.34 6.13
C PHE A 160 7.80 -4.93 7.10
N ASP A 161 7.42 -4.45 8.28
CA ASP A 161 8.36 -4.08 9.34
C ASP A 161 7.86 -4.64 10.69
N VAL A 162 8.77 -5.24 11.46
CA VAL A 162 8.56 -5.60 12.87
C VAL A 162 9.54 -4.80 13.69
N SER A 163 9.06 -4.15 14.76
CA SER A 163 9.93 -3.41 15.67
C SER A 163 9.60 -3.72 17.13
N LEU A 164 10.63 -3.98 17.92
CA LEU A 164 10.55 -4.05 19.37
C LEU A 164 10.87 -2.66 19.94
N LEU A 165 9.97 -2.11 20.75
CA LEU A 165 10.16 -0.82 21.39
C LEU A 165 10.08 -0.96 22.91
N SER A 166 10.92 -0.21 23.62
CA SER A 166 10.70 0.09 25.03
C SER A 166 9.94 1.41 25.16
N ILE A 167 8.96 1.43 26.04
CA ILE A 167 8.19 2.61 26.41
C ILE A 167 8.39 2.84 27.90
N ASP A 168 8.94 3.99 28.24
CA ASP A 168 9.04 4.48 29.61
C ASP A 168 8.47 5.90 29.68
N ASP A 169 7.31 6.04 30.30
CA ASP A 169 6.47 7.24 30.32
C ASP A 169 6.24 7.86 28.92
N SER A 170 7.04 8.85 28.54
CA SER A 170 6.95 9.57 27.26
C SER A 170 8.14 9.34 26.33
N VAL A 171 9.05 8.46 26.75
CA VAL A 171 10.24 8.06 26.00
C VAL A 171 9.93 6.78 25.25
N PHE A 172 10.08 6.84 23.93
CA PHE A 172 9.92 5.70 23.03
C PHE A 172 11.27 5.37 22.43
N GLU A 173 11.81 4.19 22.76
CA GLU A 173 13.08 3.71 22.24
C GLU A 173 12.86 2.49 21.35
N VAL A 174 13.40 2.54 20.12
CA VAL A 174 13.39 1.37 19.23
C VAL A 174 14.58 0.50 19.59
N LEU A 175 14.33 -0.68 20.14
CA LEU A 175 15.36 -1.63 20.56
C LEU A 175 15.87 -2.46 19.38
N ALA A 176 14.96 -2.87 18.49
CA ALA A 176 15.27 -3.64 17.30
C ALA A 176 14.22 -3.41 16.21
N THR A 177 14.66 -3.49 14.95
CA THR A 177 13.79 -3.47 13.77
C THR A 177 14.29 -4.51 12.77
N ASP A 178 13.36 -5.30 12.22
CA ASP A 178 13.61 -6.21 11.10
C ASP A 178 12.40 -6.18 10.15
N GLY A 179 12.52 -6.75 8.96
CA GLY A 179 11.42 -6.77 7.99
C GLY A 179 11.84 -6.97 6.54
N ASP A 180 10.88 -6.79 5.63
CA ASP A 180 11.08 -6.87 4.17
C ASP A 180 10.46 -5.64 3.49
N THR A 181 11.31 -4.81 2.86
CA THR A 181 10.87 -3.57 2.18
C THR A 181 10.14 -3.83 0.86
N HIS A 182 9.98 -5.08 0.46
CA HIS A 182 9.35 -5.50 -0.79
C HIS A 182 8.31 -6.60 -0.60
N LEU A 183 7.76 -6.72 0.61
CA LEU A 183 6.66 -7.62 0.94
C LEU A 183 5.44 -6.83 1.44
N GLY A 184 4.25 -7.17 0.94
CA GLY A 184 3.01 -6.69 1.51
C GLY A 184 1.77 -7.08 0.71
N GLY A 185 0.69 -6.33 0.94
CA GLY A 185 -0.61 -6.60 0.35
C GLY A 185 -0.65 -6.69 -1.19
N GLU A 186 0.28 -6.06 -1.89
CA GLU A 186 0.40 -6.14 -3.35
C GLU A 186 0.98 -7.47 -3.83
N ASP A 187 1.93 -8.06 -3.09
CA ASP A 187 2.46 -9.38 -3.38
C ASP A 187 1.35 -10.43 -3.27
N PHE A 188 0.48 -10.29 -2.26
CA PHE A 188 -0.69 -11.15 -2.11
C PHE A 188 -1.68 -11.01 -3.28
N ASN A 189 -1.91 -9.78 -3.75
CA ASN A 189 -2.71 -9.54 -4.95
C ASN A 189 -2.09 -10.25 -6.17
N ASN A 190 -0.77 -10.16 -6.33
CA ASN A 190 -0.05 -10.76 -7.45
C ASN A 190 -0.19 -12.29 -7.49
N ARG A 191 -0.17 -12.98 -6.34
CA ARG A 191 -0.41 -14.44 -6.28
C ARG A 191 -1.80 -14.82 -6.78
N ILE A 192 -2.83 -14.07 -6.39
CA ILE A 192 -4.21 -14.29 -6.84
C ILE A 192 -4.37 -14.00 -8.34
N ILE A 193 -3.76 -12.91 -8.82
CA ILE A 193 -3.75 -12.52 -10.25
C ILE A 193 -3.09 -13.61 -11.10
N GLU A 194 -1.93 -14.11 -10.69
CA GLU A 194 -1.20 -15.17 -11.39
C GLU A 194 -2.03 -16.46 -11.42
N HIS A 195 -2.64 -16.83 -10.30
CA HIS A 195 -3.52 -17.99 -10.19
C HIS A 195 -4.67 -17.91 -11.20
N PHE A 196 -5.37 -16.78 -11.26
CA PHE A 196 -6.49 -16.60 -12.19
C PHE A 196 -6.07 -16.46 -13.64
N THR A 197 -4.91 -15.86 -13.90
CA THR A 197 -4.33 -15.78 -15.25
C THR A 197 -4.03 -17.18 -15.79
N LYS A 198 -3.41 -18.05 -14.98
CA LYS A 198 -3.14 -19.46 -15.34
C LYS A 198 -4.45 -20.24 -15.55
N GLN A 199 -5.44 -20.07 -14.67
CA GLN A 199 -6.74 -20.73 -14.84
C GLN A 199 -7.46 -20.28 -16.12
N TYR A 200 -7.42 -18.99 -16.42
CA TYR A 200 -8.06 -18.43 -17.61
C TYR A 200 -7.42 -19.00 -18.88
N LYS A 201 -6.09 -19.04 -18.94
CA LYS A 201 -5.34 -19.65 -20.04
C LYS A 201 -5.65 -21.14 -20.20
N LYS A 202 -5.72 -21.90 -19.09
CA LYS A 202 -6.08 -23.32 -19.11
C LYS A 202 -7.50 -23.55 -19.65
N LYS A 203 -8.46 -22.70 -19.30
CA LYS A 203 -9.87 -22.84 -19.70
C LYS A 203 -10.13 -22.38 -21.14
N THR A 204 -9.48 -21.31 -21.59
CA THR A 204 -9.81 -20.62 -22.84
C THR A 204 -8.74 -20.76 -23.93
N GLY A 205 -7.57 -21.30 -23.59
CA GLY A 205 -6.39 -21.29 -24.45
C GLY A 205 -5.71 -19.92 -24.59
N THR A 206 -6.29 -18.85 -24.04
CA THR A 206 -5.82 -17.48 -24.25
C THR A 206 -5.00 -16.97 -23.07
N ASP A 207 -3.79 -16.48 -23.35
CA ASP A 207 -2.96 -15.80 -22.37
C ASP A 207 -3.32 -14.31 -22.29
N ILE A 208 -3.74 -13.85 -21.10
CA ILE A 208 -4.14 -12.46 -20.88
C ILE A 208 -3.00 -11.59 -20.33
N SER A 209 -1.85 -12.16 -19.98
CA SER A 209 -0.76 -11.45 -19.31
C SER A 209 -0.26 -10.22 -20.08
N GLY A 210 -0.30 -10.27 -21.41
CA GLY A 210 0.04 -9.13 -22.28
C GLY A 210 -1.06 -8.06 -22.43
N ASN A 211 -2.29 -8.31 -21.97
CA ASN A 211 -3.40 -7.37 -22.08
C ASN A 211 -3.51 -6.51 -20.81
N LEU A 212 -2.83 -5.37 -20.81
CA LEU A 212 -2.80 -4.46 -19.66
C LEU A 212 -4.19 -3.98 -19.21
N ARG A 213 -5.16 -3.87 -20.11
CA ARG A 213 -6.54 -3.48 -19.75
C ARG A 213 -7.24 -4.60 -18.98
N ALA A 214 -7.13 -5.84 -19.45
CA ALA A 214 -7.68 -7.01 -18.75
C ALA A 214 -6.99 -7.23 -17.40
N MET A 215 -5.66 -7.17 -17.37
CA MET A 215 -4.88 -7.24 -16.12
C MET A 215 -5.24 -6.11 -15.16
N GLY A 216 -5.52 -4.93 -15.69
CA GLY A 216 -6.00 -3.78 -14.92
C GLY A 216 -7.35 -4.01 -14.24
N LYS A 217 -8.32 -4.55 -14.99
CA LYS A 217 -9.62 -4.95 -14.43
C LYS A 217 -9.46 -6.05 -13.37
N LEU A 218 -8.64 -7.07 -13.64
CA LEU A 218 -8.40 -8.18 -12.72
C LEU A 218 -7.76 -7.69 -11.41
N LYS A 219 -6.72 -6.87 -11.48
CA LYS A 219 -6.07 -6.29 -10.29
C LYS A 219 -7.05 -5.55 -9.39
N ARG A 220 -7.94 -4.74 -9.99
CA ARG A 220 -8.96 -3.99 -9.24
C ARG A 220 -9.92 -4.90 -8.49
N GLU A 221 -10.46 -5.93 -9.14
CA GLU A 221 -11.41 -6.83 -8.48
C GLU A 221 -10.71 -7.80 -7.51
N VAL A 222 -9.46 -8.19 -7.75
CA VAL A 222 -8.64 -8.96 -6.81
C VAL A 222 -8.37 -8.18 -5.53
N ASP A 223 -8.01 -6.91 -5.64
CA ASP A 223 -7.77 -6.04 -4.48
C ASP A 223 -9.03 -5.88 -3.60
N LYS A 224 -10.22 -5.80 -4.22
CA LYS A 224 -11.50 -5.83 -3.49
C LYS A 224 -11.76 -7.20 -2.86
N ALA A 225 -11.60 -8.28 -3.64
CA ALA A 225 -11.81 -9.64 -3.17
C ALA A 225 -10.96 -9.97 -1.95
N LYS A 226 -9.68 -9.61 -1.96
CA LYS A 226 -8.77 -9.78 -0.82
C LYS A 226 -9.32 -9.11 0.46
N ARG A 227 -9.78 -7.85 0.37
CA ARG A 227 -10.40 -7.16 1.50
C ARG A 227 -11.66 -7.87 2.00
N THR A 228 -12.50 -8.35 1.10
CA THR A 228 -13.70 -9.11 1.46
C THR A 228 -13.35 -10.42 2.16
N LEU A 229 -12.31 -11.12 1.70
CA LEU A 229 -11.85 -12.37 2.30
C LEU A 229 -11.36 -12.21 3.74
N SER A 230 -10.91 -11.01 4.16
CA SER A 230 -10.55 -10.76 5.56
C SER A 230 -11.72 -10.95 6.54
N LEU A 231 -12.97 -10.95 6.06
CA LEU A 231 -14.18 -11.15 6.87
C LEU A 231 -15.07 -12.30 6.37
N GLN A 232 -14.89 -12.75 5.12
CA GLN A 232 -15.76 -13.73 4.48
C GLN A 232 -14.96 -14.95 4.00
N GLN A 233 -15.59 -16.13 4.08
CA GLN A 233 -14.95 -17.39 3.68
C GLN A 233 -14.76 -17.54 2.16
N SER A 234 -15.52 -16.79 1.35
CA SER A 234 -15.37 -16.78 -0.11
C SER A 234 -15.96 -15.53 -0.72
N VAL A 235 -15.50 -15.18 -1.93
CA VAL A 235 -16.03 -14.06 -2.72
C VAL A 235 -16.00 -14.41 -4.21
N ARG A 236 -17.02 -13.98 -4.95
CA ARG A 236 -17.08 -14.13 -6.41
C ARG A 236 -16.54 -12.88 -7.08
N ILE A 237 -15.51 -13.06 -7.91
CA ILE A 237 -14.92 -12.02 -8.76
C ILE A 237 -15.63 -12.06 -10.10
N GLU A 238 -16.26 -10.95 -10.47
CA GLU A 238 -16.97 -10.80 -11.73
C GLU A 238 -16.45 -9.58 -12.50
N ILE A 239 -16.12 -9.80 -13.77
CA ILE A 239 -15.59 -8.76 -14.65
C ILE A 239 -16.27 -8.88 -16.00
N GLU A 240 -17.10 -7.90 -16.31
CA GLU A 240 -17.75 -7.79 -17.61
C GLU A 240 -16.75 -7.44 -18.72
N SER A 241 -16.98 -8.01 -19.90
CA SER A 241 -16.17 -7.77 -21.11
C SER A 241 -14.67 -7.85 -20.80
N PHE A 242 -14.26 -8.93 -20.14
CA PHE A 242 -12.91 -9.15 -19.66
C PHE A 242 -11.92 -9.29 -20.83
N LYS A 243 -12.25 -10.12 -21.81
CA LYS A 243 -11.48 -10.30 -23.05
C LYS A 243 -12.41 -10.63 -24.22
N ASP A 244 -12.30 -9.87 -25.30
CA ASP A 244 -13.07 -10.05 -26.55
C ASP A 244 -14.58 -10.17 -26.31
N GLY A 245 -15.12 -9.35 -25.39
CA GLY A 245 -16.54 -9.37 -25.02
C GLY A 245 -16.94 -10.50 -24.07
N ASN A 246 -16.06 -11.45 -23.77
CA ASN A 246 -16.34 -12.51 -22.79
C ASN A 246 -16.15 -12.02 -21.37
N ASP A 247 -17.07 -12.39 -20.49
CA ASP A 247 -17.00 -12.10 -19.06
C ASP A 247 -16.05 -13.06 -18.34
N PHE A 248 -15.54 -12.60 -17.19
CA PHE A 248 -14.81 -13.43 -16.24
C PHE A 248 -15.64 -13.55 -14.97
N SER A 249 -15.92 -14.78 -14.53
CA SER A 249 -16.57 -15.05 -13.25
C SER A 249 -15.88 -16.24 -12.57
N LYS A 250 -15.31 -16.00 -11.39
CA LYS A 250 -14.59 -17.00 -10.57
C LYS A 250 -14.77 -16.73 -9.09
N THR A 251 -14.95 -17.78 -8.31
CA THR A 251 -14.94 -17.70 -6.85
C THR A 251 -13.53 -17.99 -6.32
N ILE A 252 -13.10 -17.21 -5.33
CA ILE A 252 -11.94 -17.51 -4.48
C ILE A 252 -12.42 -17.72 -3.04
N THR A 253 -11.83 -18.69 -2.36
CA THR A 253 -12.08 -18.96 -0.94
C THR A 253 -10.93 -18.41 -0.10
N HIS A 254 -11.19 -18.17 1.19
CA HIS A 254 -10.17 -17.78 2.16
C HIS A 254 -9.04 -18.82 2.21
N ALA A 255 -9.39 -20.10 2.31
CA ALA A 255 -8.42 -21.20 2.28
C ALA A 255 -7.55 -21.19 1.01
N LYS A 256 -8.11 -20.87 -0.16
CA LYS A 256 -7.31 -20.78 -1.39
C LYS A 256 -6.40 -19.55 -1.39
N PHE A 257 -6.87 -18.42 -0.85
CA PHE A 257 -6.03 -17.25 -0.65
C PHE A 257 -4.85 -17.55 0.28
N GLU A 258 -5.08 -18.23 1.39
CA GLU A 258 -4.01 -18.66 2.31
C GLU A 258 -3.03 -19.61 1.62
N GLU A 259 -3.54 -20.64 0.92
CA GLU A 259 -2.70 -21.60 0.18
C GLU A 259 -1.77 -20.90 -0.82
N LEU A 260 -2.25 -19.87 -1.53
CA LEU A 260 -1.48 -19.14 -2.53
C LEU A 260 -0.39 -18.23 -1.95
N ASN A 261 -0.48 -17.91 -0.67
CA ASN A 261 0.38 -16.95 0.02
C ASN A 261 1.11 -17.57 1.23
N MET A 262 0.96 -18.87 1.45
CA MET A 262 1.46 -19.53 2.66
C MET A 262 2.97 -19.36 2.85
N ASP A 263 3.74 -19.41 1.76
CA ASP A 263 5.18 -19.16 1.79
C ASP A 263 5.51 -17.72 2.21
N LEU A 264 4.71 -16.74 1.80
CA LEU A 264 4.88 -15.34 2.23
C LEU A 264 4.50 -15.15 3.70
N PHE A 265 3.43 -15.81 4.14
CA PHE A 265 3.00 -15.79 5.55
C PHE A 265 3.97 -16.52 6.48
N ILE A 266 4.66 -17.56 6.01
CA ILE A 266 5.67 -18.29 6.79
C ILE A 266 7.02 -17.56 6.76
N SER A 267 7.40 -16.93 5.65
CA SER A 267 8.60 -16.07 5.62
C SER A 267 8.51 -14.91 6.60
N ASP A 268 7.29 -14.49 6.97
CA ASP A 268 7.06 -13.52 8.06
C ASP A 268 7.48 -14.06 9.44
N ASN A 269 7.43 -15.38 9.66
CA ASN A 269 7.80 -16.03 10.93
C ASN A 269 9.30 -16.39 11.02
N ASP A 270 9.92 -16.82 9.92
CA ASP A 270 11.31 -17.33 9.93
C ASP A 270 12.37 -16.21 10.13
N ASN A 271 12.03 -14.96 9.81
CA ASN A 271 12.92 -13.80 10.03
C ASN A 271 13.14 -13.49 11.53
N TYR A 272 12.22 -13.90 12.42
CA TYR A 272 12.36 -13.67 13.86
C TYR A 272 13.21 -14.75 14.55
N ASP A 273 13.10 -16.01 14.12
CA ASP A 273 13.67 -17.16 14.85
C ASP A 273 15.18 -17.40 14.60
N ASN A 274 15.72 -16.99 13.46
CA ASN A 274 17.07 -17.43 13.06
C ASN A 274 18.25 -16.63 13.66
N LYS A 275 18.02 -15.56 14.45
CA LYS A 275 19.13 -14.69 14.92
C LYS A 275 19.27 -14.51 16.44
N HIS A 276 18.30 -14.92 17.25
CA HIS A 276 18.34 -14.62 18.69
C HIS A 276 18.59 -15.82 19.63
N GLY A 277 18.81 -17.03 19.12
CA GLY A 277 19.22 -18.18 19.96
C GLY A 277 18.26 -18.49 21.12
N THR A 278 17.02 -18.02 21.04
CA THR A 278 15.97 -18.24 22.04
C THR A 278 15.26 -19.56 21.74
N PRO A 279 14.92 -20.37 22.77
CA PRO A 279 14.27 -21.66 22.56
C PRO A 279 12.90 -21.46 21.90
N SER A 280 12.64 -22.26 20.86
CA SER A 280 11.36 -22.45 20.18
C SER A 280 10.13 -22.13 21.05
N ALA A 281 9.67 -20.88 20.98
CA ALA A 281 8.26 -20.58 21.10
C ALA A 281 7.82 -20.39 19.65
N SER A 282 7.33 -21.46 19.03
CA SER A 282 6.68 -21.36 17.73
C SER A 282 5.59 -20.30 17.88
N LEU A 283 5.82 -19.10 17.37
CA LEU A 283 4.75 -18.14 17.17
C LEU A 283 3.90 -18.75 16.06
N ASN A 284 2.96 -19.62 16.44
CA ASN A 284 1.79 -19.90 15.65
C ASN A 284 0.98 -18.61 15.60
N LEU A 285 1.44 -17.64 14.82
CA LEU A 285 0.64 -16.53 14.34
C LEU A 285 -0.36 -17.15 13.36
N MET A 286 -1.44 -17.69 13.93
CA MET A 286 -2.69 -17.78 13.18
C MET A 286 -2.97 -16.39 12.61
N PRO A 287 -3.47 -16.28 11.36
CA PRO A 287 -4.02 -15.02 10.90
C PRO A 287 -5.00 -14.51 11.97
N PRO A 288 -4.99 -13.21 12.32
CA PRO A 288 -5.71 -12.72 13.47
C PRO A 288 -7.15 -13.22 13.42
N ALA A 289 -7.53 -13.98 14.45
CA ALA A 289 -8.92 -14.31 14.70
C ALA A 289 -9.70 -12.99 14.69
N SER A 290 -10.80 -13.00 13.96
CA SER A 290 -11.62 -11.87 13.51
C SER A 290 -12.33 -11.09 14.63
N SER A 291 -11.69 -10.82 15.77
CA SER A 291 -12.36 -10.27 16.95
C SER A 291 -11.67 -9.10 17.65
N SER A 292 -10.61 -8.50 17.10
CA SER A 292 -10.03 -7.29 17.74
C SER A 292 -9.39 -6.23 16.83
N LEU A 293 -9.63 -6.27 15.51
CA LEU A 293 -9.38 -5.11 14.63
C LEU A 293 -10.62 -4.20 14.60
N ASN A 294 -10.95 -3.60 15.74
CA ASN A 294 -11.89 -2.49 15.81
C ASN A 294 -11.15 -1.21 16.22
N SER A 295 -11.45 -0.12 15.50
CA SER A 295 -10.84 1.21 15.53
C SER A 295 -9.43 1.24 14.91
N ILE A 296 -9.13 1.95 13.82
CA ILE A 296 -9.59 3.26 13.36
C ILE A 296 -9.69 3.22 11.83
N ASN A 297 -10.89 2.96 11.29
CA ASN A 297 -11.22 3.38 9.93
C ASN A 297 -11.73 4.82 10.04
N SER A 298 -11.04 5.77 9.43
CA SER A 298 -11.56 7.12 9.22
C SER A 298 -12.16 7.20 7.81
N ASP A 299 -13.18 6.39 7.57
CA ASP A 299 -14.17 6.68 6.55
C ASP A 299 -15.19 7.60 7.22
N THR A 300 -15.07 8.91 7.01
CA THR A 300 -16.17 9.85 7.26
C THR A 300 -16.83 10.12 5.93
N ASP A 301 -17.76 9.24 5.58
CA ASP A 301 -18.85 9.54 4.65
C ASP A 301 -20.14 9.41 5.45
N ASP A 302 -20.35 10.35 6.37
CA ASP A 302 -21.64 10.55 7.01
C ASP A 302 -22.38 11.67 6.28
N GLY A 303 -23.45 11.27 5.59
CA GLY A 303 -24.37 12.16 4.92
C GLY A 303 -24.87 13.25 5.87
N LEU A 304 -24.74 14.49 5.39
CA LEU A 304 -25.35 15.68 5.98
C LEU A 304 -26.87 15.48 6.14
N VAL A 305 -27.31 15.20 7.36
CA VAL A 305 -28.70 15.48 7.78
C VAL A 305 -28.72 16.93 8.26
N THR A 306 -29.21 17.82 7.39
CA THR A 306 -29.52 19.21 7.77
C THR A 306 -30.69 19.23 8.76
N PRO A 307 -30.61 19.92 9.91
CA PRO A 307 -31.80 20.21 10.70
C PRO A 307 -32.65 21.25 9.96
N GLY A 308 -33.84 20.84 9.55
CA GLY A 308 -34.84 21.74 9.00
C GLY A 308 -35.27 22.77 10.05
N ILE A 309 -35.10 24.04 9.70
CA ILE A 309 -35.76 25.17 10.37
C ILE A 309 -37.25 25.08 9.98
N GLY A 310 -38.10 24.75 10.95
CA GLY A 310 -39.55 24.88 10.80
C GLY A 310 -39.98 26.33 11.08
N PRO A 311 -40.96 26.89 10.35
CA PRO A 311 -41.53 28.19 10.67
C PRO A 311 -42.67 28.03 11.70
N GLY A 312 -42.69 28.90 12.70
CA GLY A 312 -43.76 28.97 13.71
C GLY A 312 -43.27 29.45 15.05
#